data_AF-A0A939VAW2-F1
#
_entry.id   AF-A0A939VAW2-F1
#
_cell.length_a   1.000
_cell.length_b   1.000
_cell.length_c   1.000
_cell.angle_alpha   90.00
_cell.angle_beta   90.00
_cell.angle_gamma   90.00
#
_symmetry.space_group_name_H-M   'P 1'
#
loop_
_entity.id
_entity.type
_entity.pdbx_description
1 polymer ?
#
loop_
_entity_poly.entity_id
_entity_poly.type
_entity_poly.pdbx_seq_one_letter_code
_entity_poly.pdbx_strand_id
1 'polypeptide(L)'
;LMLTFPFTERVADQTIIAGTNGERYDRVIATRGNDYLLVYNYSGKPMQIDLSKISGKQKDVWIMNPIDGTLRYLGVYDNKTTEFTFDGAYLRGSDRVLIAIDSSKSYIDKNATKLEEKW
;
A
#
# COMPACT_ATOMS: atom_id res chain seq x y z
N LEU A 1 7.19 -4.09 -8.69
CA LEU A 1 5.94 -4.04 -7.87
C LEU A 1 5.04 -5.25 -8.09
N MET A 2 4.38 -5.39 -9.24
CA MET A 2 3.33 -6.41 -9.40
C MET A 2 3.84 -7.85 -9.29
N LEU A 3 5.06 -8.12 -9.74
CA LEU A 3 5.70 -9.45 -9.68
C LEU A 3 6.33 -9.77 -8.32
N THR A 4 6.29 -8.83 -7.37
CA THR A 4 6.82 -9.03 -6.02
C THR A 4 5.88 -9.90 -5.16
N PHE A 5 4.58 -9.89 -5.46
CA PHE A 5 3.53 -10.51 -4.64
C PHE A 5 2.86 -11.70 -5.36
N PRO A 6 2.12 -12.56 -4.63
CA PRO A 6 1.28 -13.59 -5.23
C PRO A 6 0.36 -13.03 -6.33
N PHE A 7 0.55 -13.52 -7.56
CA PHE A 7 -0.01 -12.86 -8.75
C PHE A 7 -1.45 -13.27 -9.06
N THR A 8 -1.77 -14.56 -8.94
CA THR A 8 -3.02 -15.15 -9.45
C THR A 8 -4.22 -14.94 -8.54
N GLU A 9 -4.00 -14.74 -7.25
CA GLU A 9 -5.05 -14.48 -6.26
C GLU A 9 -5.45 -13.00 -6.13
N ARG A 10 -4.79 -12.12 -6.89
CA ARG A 10 -5.00 -10.68 -6.78
C ARG A 10 -6.38 -10.27 -7.31
N VAL A 11 -7.10 -9.50 -6.50
CA VAL A 11 -8.39 -8.92 -6.86
C VAL A 11 -8.40 -7.40 -6.65
N ALA A 12 -9.19 -6.67 -7.44
CA ALA A 12 -9.50 -5.29 -7.16
C ALA A 12 -10.52 -5.23 -6.01
N ASP A 13 -10.22 -4.50 -4.94
CA ASP A 13 -11.08 -4.42 -3.75
C ASP A 13 -11.08 -3.00 -3.19
N GLN A 14 -12.10 -2.21 -3.54
CA GLN A 14 -12.21 -0.83 -3.04
C GLN A 14 -12.76 -0.77 -1.60
N THR A 15 -13.22 -1.89 -1.03
CA THR A 15 -13.67 -1.92 0.38
C THR A 15 -12.51 -1.76 1.36
N ILE A 16 -11.26 -1.78 0.87
CA ILE A 16 -10.04 -1.43 1.60
C ILE A 16 -10.00 0.06 1.96
N ILE A 17 -10.56 0.93 1.12
CA ILE A 17 -10.61 2.37 1.43
C ILE A 17 -11.78 2.58 2.39
N ALA A 18 -11.46 2.78 3.66
CA ALA A 18 -12.44 3.10 4.69
C ALA A 18 -12.90 4.56 4.54
N GLY A 19 -14.18 4.81 4.81
CA GLY A 19 -14.77 6.15 4.69
C GLY A 19 -15.15 6.53 3.25
N THR A 20 -15.22 7.83 2.99
CA THR A 20 -15.62 8.37 1.68
C THR A 20 -14.39 8.53 0.79
N ASN A 21 -14.33 7.76 -0.29
CA ASN A 21 -13.26 7.89 -1.28
C ASN A 21 -13.41 9.19 -2.08
N GLY A 22 -12.29 9.74 -2.55
CA GLY A 22 -12.29 10.93 -3.38
C GLY A 22 -12.77 10.67 -4.81
N GLU A 23 -12.94 11.75 -5.56
CA GLU A 23 -13.28 11.71 -6.99
C GLU A 23 -12.09 12.09 -7.87
N ARG A 24 -12.11 11.63 -9.13
CA ARG A 24 -11.08 11.95 -10.13
C ARG A 24 -9.66 11.66 -9.58
N TYR A 25 -8.83 12.69 -9.44
CA TYR A 25 -7.46 12.59 -8.95
C TYR A 25 -7.35 12.22 -7.47
N ASP A 26 -8.40 12.48 -6.69
CA ASP A 26 -8.47 12.09 -5.27
C ASP A 26 -8.99 10.68 -5.08
N ARG A 27 -9.42 10.01 -6.16
CA ARG A 27 -9.90 8.64 -6.07
C ARG A 27 -8.73 7.71 -5.82
N VAL A 28 -8.65 7.22 -4.60
CA VAL A 28 -7.70 6.18 -4.19
C VAL A 28 -8.16 4.86 -4.80
N ILE A 29 -7.22 4.08 -5.32
CA ILE A 29 -7.52 2.76 -5.90
C ILE A 29 -6.73 1.66 -5.18
N ALA A 30 -7.44 0.63 -4.74
CA ALA A 30 -6.85 -0.48 -4.00
C ALA A 30 -7.00 -1.84 -4.70
N THR A 31 -6.03 -2.72 -4.48
CA THR A 31 -6.03 -4.13 -4.86
C THR A 31 -5.36 -4.95 -3.77
N ARG A 32 -5.71 -6.23 -3.65
CA ARG A 32 -5.12 -7.14 -2.65
C ARG A 32 -5.03 -8.57 -3.15
N GLY A 33 -4.13 -9.34 -2.54
CA GLY A 33 -4.24 -10.79 -2.45
C GLY A 33 -4.88 -11.20 -1.12
N ASN A 34 -4.47 -12.36 -0.61
CA ASN A 34 -4.92 -12.88 0.67
C ASN A 34 -4.14 -12.26 1.84
N ASP A 35 -2.85 -12.01 1.66
CA ASP A 35 -1.91 -11.61 2.72
C ASP A 35 -1.13 -10.32 2.39
N TYR A 36 -1.53 -9.61 1.34
CA TYR A 36 -0.97 -8.31 0.97
C TYR A 36 -2.01 -7.41 0.33
N LEU A 37 -1.85 -6.09 0.48
CA LEU A 37 -2.64 -5.09 -0.25
C LEU A 37 -1.74 -3.98 -0.79
N LEU A 38 -2.19 -3.39 -1.89
CA LEU A 38 -1.57 -2.27 -2.59
C LEU A 38 -2.62 -1.16 -2.74
N VAL A 39 -2.26 0.05 -2.36
CA VAL A 39 -3.14 1.21 -2.45
C VAL A 39 -2.40 2.32 -3.18
N TYR A 40 -2.88 2.69 -4.36
CA TYR A 40 -2.36 3.81 -5.13
C TYR A 40 -3.17 5.07 -4.83
N ASN A 41 -2.44 6.10 -4.38
CA ASN A 41 -2.98 7.42 -4.09
C ASN A 41 -2.21 8.43 -4.93
N TYR A 42 -2.90 9.03 -5.90
CA TYR A 42 -2.30 9.97 -6.84
C TYR A 42 -2.11 11.37 -6.25
N SER A 43 -3.12 11.88 -5.53
CA SER A 43 -3.12 13.27 -5.08
C SER A 43 -2.32 13.52 -3.82
N GLY A 44 -2.07 12.47 -3.01
CA GLY A 44 -1.39 12.55 -1.72
C GLY A 44 -2.31 12.96 -0.56
N LYS A 45 -3.63 13.00 -0.77
CA LYS A 45 -4.58 13.25 0.33
C LYS A 45 -4.53 12.15 1.39
N PRO A 46 -4.85 12.47 2.66
CA PRO A 46 -5.03 11.45 3.70
C PRO A 46 -5.99 10.36 3.24
N MET A 47 -5.69 9.11 3.59
CA MET A 47 -6.52 7.96 3.25
C MET A 47 -6.65 7.03 4.46
N GLN A 48 -7.86 6.53 4.69
CA GLN A 48 -8.14 5.55 5.74
C GLN A 48 -8.17 4.16 5.10
N ILE A 49 -7.29 3.28 5.55
CA ILE A 49 -7.08 1.96 4.94
C ILE A 49 -7.46 0.88 5.96
N ASP A 50 -8.42 0.03 5.60
CA ASP A 50 -8.81 -1.13 6.38
C ASP A 50 -7.82 -2.29 6.18
N LEU A 51 -6.88 -2.41 7.11
CA LEU A 51 -5.88 -3.48 7.09
C LEU A 51 -6.46 -4.87 7.40
N SER A 52 -7.71 -4.95 7.88
CA SER A 52 -8.38 -6.23 8.19
C SER A 52 -8.79 -7.03 6.94
N LYS A 53 -8.67 -6.42 5.76
CA LYS A 53 -8.99 -7.04 4.47
C LYS A 53 -7.98 -8.10 4.02
N ILE A 54 -6.85 -8.23 4.71
CA ILE A 54 -5.82 -9.23 4.47
C ILE A 54 -5.47 -9.98 5.77
N SER A 55 -4.89 -11.18 5.65
CA SER A 55 -4.53 -12.02 6.80
C SER A 55 -3.50 -11.39 7.73
N GLY A 56 -3.42 -11.89 8.97
CA GLY A 56 -2.38 -11.51 9.94
C GLY A 56 -2.87 -10.53 11.01
N LYS A 57 -2.34 -10.67 12.24
CA LYS A 57 -2.69 -9.75 13.35
C LYS A 57 -1.94 -8.42 13.27
N GLN A 58 -0.79 -8.43 12.60
CA GLN A 58 0.08 -7.29 12.39
C GLN A 58 0.46 -7.23 10.92
N LYS A 59 0.63 -6.01 10.40
CA LYS A 59 1.08 -5.74 9.04
C LYS A 59 2.39 -4.98 9.05
N ASP A 60 3.34 -5.43 8.26
CA ASP A 60 4.46 -4.60 7.88
C ASP A 60 4.01 -3.68 6.74
N VAL A 61 4.30 -2.39 6.86
CA VAL A 61 3.84 -1.37 5.91
C VAL A 61 5.00 -0.61 5.33
N TRP A 62 4.95 -0.39 4.02
CA TRP A 62 5.88 0.44 3.27
C TRP A 62 5.13 1.47 2.44
N ILE A 63 5.86 2.53 2.09
CA ILE A 63 5.46 3.47 1.06
C ILE A 63 6.46 3.43 -0.08
N MET A 64 5.97 3.32 -1.31
CA MET A 64 6.78 3.31 -2.53
C MET A 64 6.47 4.55 -3.37
N ASN A 65 7.52 5.20 -3.88
CA ASN A 65 7.42 6.20 -4.93
C ASN A 65 7.34 5.49 -6.30
N PRO A 66 6.25 5.66 -7.06
CA PRO A 66 6.09 5.03 -8.37
C PRO A 66 7.00 5.62 -9.46
N ILE A 67 7.60 6.80 -9.25
CA ILE A 67 8.47 7.46 -10.23
C ILE A 67 9.84 6.76 -10.33
N ASP A 68 10.45 6.42 -9.20
CA ASP A 68 11.83 5.92 -9.12
C ASP A 68 11.98 4.57 -8.40
N GLY A 69 10.85 4.03 -7.92
CA GLY A 69 10.78 2.78 -7.17
C GLY A 69 11.36 2.85 -5.77
N THR A 70 11.68 4.04 -5.25
CA THR A 70 12.18 4.19 -3.88
C THR A 70 11.14 3.71 -2.88
N LEU A 71 11.60 2.92 -1.92
CA LEU A 71 10.79 2.25 -0.93
C LEU A 71 11.22 2.68 0.46
N ARG A 72 10.25 2.99 1.32
CA ARG A 72 10.48 3.34 2.72
C ARG A 72 9.58 2.50 3.62
N TYR A 73 10.19 1.76 4.53
CA TYR A 73 9.48 1.04 5.57
C TYR A 73 8.91 2.02 6.61
N LEU A 74 7.62 1.87 6.93
CA LEU A 74 6.90 2.72 7.87
C LEU A 74 6.75 2.08 9.26
N GLY A 75 6.86 0.75 9.34
CA GLY A 75 6.73 0.03 10.61
C GLY A 75 5.67 -1.06 10.58
N VAL A 76 5.38 -1.57 11.78
CA VAL A 76 4.36 -2.58 12.03
C VAL A 76 3.07 -1.90 12.50
N TYR A 77 1.94 -2.32 11.95
CA TYR A 77 0.61 -1.80 12.27
C TYR A 77 -0.33 -2.92 12.69
N ASP A 78 -1.25 -2.62 13.61
CA ASP A 78 -2.28 -3.58 14.02
C ASP A 78 -3.29 -3.84 12.89
N ASN A 79 -3.97 -4.99 12.98
CA ASN A 79 -5.07 -5.34 12.07
C ASN A 79 -6.35 -4.50 12.32
N LYS A 80 -6.35 -3.25 11.88
CA LYS A 80 -7.44 -2.28 12.03
C LYS A 80 -7.43 -1.24 10.91
N THR A 81 -8.50 -0.47 10.80
CA THR A 81 -8.50 0.74 9.97
C THR A 81 -7.47 1.74 10.48
N THR A 82 -6.59 2.18 9.60
CA THR A 82 -5.50 3.10 9.91
C THR A 82 -5.48 4.24 8.91
N GLU A 83 -5.36 5.47 9.40
CA GLU A 83 -5.15 6.63 8.54
C GLU A 83 -3.68 6.76 8.16
N PHE A 84 -3.43 6.98 6.87
CA PHE A 84 -2.11 7.23 6.33
C PHE A 84 -2.07 8.60 5.66
N THR A 85 -1.03 9.35 6.01
CA THR A 85 -0.67 10.64 5.40
C THR A 85 0.76 10.55 4.91
N PHE A 86 1.07 11.19 3.78
CA PHE A 86 2.41 11.21 3.24
C PHE A 86 2.89 12.64 3.05
N ASP A 87 4.17 12.88 3.35
CA ASP A 87 4.81 14.16 3.10
C ASP A 87 4.92 14.38 1.59
N GLY A 88 4.02 15.19 1.05
CA GLY A 88 3.96 15.53 -0.36
C GLY A 88 3.01 16.70 -0.59
N ALA A 89 3.40 17.64 -1.46
CA ALA A 89 2.51 18.71 -1.87
C ALA A 89 1.39 18.15 -2.76
N TYR A 90 0.15 18.48 -2.45
CA TYR A 90 -1.03 18.03 -3.18
C TYR A 90 -0.86 18.17 -4.70
N LEU A 91 -1.08 17.07 -5.44
CA LEU A 91 -0.96 16.97 -6.92
C LEU A 91 0.40 17.36 -7.53
N ARG A 92 1.49 17.38 -6.75
CA ARG A 92 2.84 17.73 -7.25
C ARG A 92 3.84 16.59 -7.13
N GLY A 93 3.57 15.46 -7.79
CA GLY A 93 4.44 14.26 -7.73
C GLY A 93 4.40 13.55 -6.36
N SER A 94 3.28 13.72 -5.66
CA SER A 94 3.04 13.13 -4.34
C SER A 94 2.35 11.79 -4.43
N ASP A 95 2.29 11.20 -5.62
CA ASP A 95 1.67 9.90 -5.80
C ASP A 95 2.51 8.83 -5.12
N ARG A 96 1.84 7.93 -4.41
CA ARG A 96 2.49 6.86 -3.67
C ARG A 96 1.70 5.58 -3.77
N VAL A 97 2.41 4.47 -3.67
CA VAL A 97 1.82 3.16 -3.44
C VAL A 97 2.07 2.77 -1.99
N LEU A 98 1.01 2.70 -1.19
CA LEU A 98 1.08 2.06 0.12
C LEU A 98 1.02 0.55 -0.06
N ILE A 99 1.95 -0.14 0.58
CA ILE A 99 2.09 -1.59 0.54
C ILE A 99 1.92 -2.06 1.98
N ALA A 100 0.96 -2.95 2.23
CA ALA A 100 0.85 -3.61 3.52
C ALA A 100 0.88 -5.12 3.31
N ILE A 101 1.63 -5.82 4.16
CA ILE A 101 1.86 -7.26 4.09
C ILE A 101 1.60 -7.83 5.48
N ASP A 102 0.92 -8.97 5.56
CA ASP A 102 0.90 -9.80 6.77
C ASP A 102 2.32 -9.99 7.30
N SER A 103 2.59 -9.61 8.55
CA SER A 103 3.94 -9.66 9.14
C SER A 103 4.55 -11.06 9.25
N SER A 104 3.76 -12.12 9.01
CA SER A 104 4.27 -13.48 8.88
C SER A 104 4.89 -13.79 7.51
N LYS A 105 4.77 -12.89 6.52
CA LYS A 105 5.30 -13.05 5.15
C LYS A 105 6.52 -12.17 4.93
N SER A 106 7.38 -12.61 4.02
CA SER A 106 8.67 -11.98 3.73
C SER A 106 8.82 -11.65 2.23
N TYR A 107 7.81 -11.02 1.63
CA TYR A 107 7.88 -10.62 0.21
C TYR A 107 8.83 -9.45 -0.04
N ILE A 108 9.10 -8.64 0.98
CA ILE A 108 9.97 -7.47 0.95
C ILE A 108 10.81 -7.49 2.23
N ASP A 109 12.13 -7.26 2.12
CA ASP A 109 12.99 -7.06 3.28
C ASP A 109 12.69 -5.69 3.93
N LYS A 110 12.66 -5.63 5.27
CA LYS A 110 12.36 -4.39 6.01
C LYS A 110 13.40 -3.29 5.78
N ASN A 111 14.62 -3.66 5.39
CA ASN A 111 15.71 -2.74 5.06
C ASN A 111 15.77 -2.41 3.55
N ALA A 112 14.88 -2.99 2.73
CA ALA A 112 14.87 -2.73 1.30
C ALA A 112 14.53 -1.26 1.02
N THR A 113 15.39 -0.60 0.23
CA THR A 113 15.19 0.77 -0.26
C THR A 113 14.62 0.81 -1.69
N LYS A 114 14.54 -0.34 -2.35
CA LYS A 114 13.89 -0.59 -3.65
C LYS A 114 13.39 -2.04 -3.69
N LEU A 115 12.46 -2.33 -4.59
CA LEU A 115 12.03 -3.70 -4.87
C LEU A 115 13.06 -4.40 -5.77
N GLU A 116 13.39 -5.65 -5.47
CA GLU A 116 14.24 -6.47 -6.33
C GLU A 116 13.55 -6.76 -7.68
N GLU A 117 14.33 -6.67 -8.75
CA GLU A 117 13.91 -7.09 -10.08
C GLU A 117 14.05 -8.61 -10.20
N LYS A 118 12.95 -9.27 -10.57
CA LYS A 118 12.94 -10.69 -10.92
C LYS A 118 12.93 -10.79 -12.43
N TRP A 119 14.06 -11.20 -13.02
CA TRP A 119 14.22 -11.48 -14.45
C TRP A 119 14.13 -12.98 -14.72
#